data_AF-A0A7C4HLX0-F1
#
_entry.id   AF-A0A7C4HLX0-F1
#
_cell.length_a   1.000
_cell.length_b   1.000
_cell.length_c   1.000
_cell.angle_alpha   90.00
_cell.angle_beta   90.00
_cell.angle_gamma   90.00
#
_symmetry.space_group_name_H-M   'P 1'
#
loop_
_entity.id
_entity.type
_entity.pdbx_description
1 polymer ?
#
loop_
_entity_poly.entity_id
_entity_poly.type
_entity_poly.pdbx_seq_one_letter_code
_entity_poly.pdbx_strand_id
1 'polypeptide(L)'
;SSTSGLLGNPGQANYAAAKLGIVGLTTTLAQEFPAPKYNVRINAIAPMALTRMTEDLPIAGLMKAMTPAHISPAVMWLCSDSAVGITGQVFGVFGKIVQLWRLPRPAHYIEAEGDKWSIADLAKHADEFKKVAAAVNAPYMPGMPGPKFQG
;
A
#
# COMPACT_ATOMS: atom_id res chain seq x y z
N SER A 1 -3.09 1.07 8.45
CA SER A 1 -1.77 1.31 7.86
C SER A 1 -1.53 2.83 7.74
N SER A 2 -0.54 3.27 6.97
CA SER A 2 -0.22 4.67 6.63
C SER A 2 0.60 4.71 5.33
N THR A 3 0.69 5.88 4.69
CA THR A 3 1.59 6.05 3.54
C THR A 3 3.06 5.83 3.92
N SER A 4 3.48 6.24 5.12
CA SER A 4 4.83 5.95 5.64
C SER A 4 5.13 4.46 5.73
N GLY A 5 4.13 3.62 6.04
CA GLY A 5 4.30 2.16 6.05
C GLY A 5 4.38 1.58 4.64
N LEU A 6 3.58 2.11 3.70
CA LEU A 6 3.51 1.58 2.33
C LEU A 6 4.69 1.99 1.44
N LEU A 7 5.25 3.18 1.65
CA LEU A 7 6.28 3.78 0.80
C LEU A 7 7.61 4.03 1.52
N GLY A 8 7.62 3.93 2.85
CA GLY A 8 8.69 4.47 3.67
C GLY A 8 8.57 5.99 3.87
N ASN A 9 9.16 6.48 4.96
CA ASN A 9 9.33 7.91 5.21
C ASN A 9 10.59 8.11 6.08
N PRO A 10 11.58 8.90 5.65
CA PRO A 10 12.78 9.17 6.45
C PRO A 10 12.46 9.64 7.87
N GLY A 11 13.22 9.16 8.86
CA GLY A 11 12.99 9.47 10.28
C GLY A 11 11.81 8.73 10.92
N GLN A 12 11.09 7.88 10.19
CA GLN A 12 9.92 7.14 10.68
C GLN A 12 10.08 5.61 10.60
N ALA A 13 11.29 5.06 10.68
CA ALA A 13 11.54 3.63 10.48
C ALA A 13 10.67 2.72 11.38
N ASN A 14 10.59 3.04 12.68
CA ASN A 14 9.75 2.32 13.65
C ASN A 14 8.25 2.41 13.30
N TYR A 15 7.78 3.61 12.97
CA TYR A 15 6.39 3.86 12.59
C TYR A 15 6.03 3.18 11.26
N ALA A 16 6.91 3.24 10.26
CA ALA A 16 6.75 2.59 8.97
C ALA A 16 6.67 1.07 9.12
N ALA A 17 7.60 0.47 9.88
CA ALA A 17 7.58 -0.96 10.19
C ALA A 17 6.28 -1.39 10.86
N ALA A 18 5.84 -0.67 11.90
CA ALA A 18 4.58 -0.97 12.59
C ALA A 18 3.37 -0.84 11.65
N LYS A 19 3.32 0.19 10.82
CA LYS A 19 2.18 0.44 9.91
C LYS A 19 2.14 -0.54 8.74
N LEU A 20 3.28 -0.99 8.23
CA LEU A 20 3.35 -2.07 7.25
C LEU A 20 3.01 -3.43 7.88
N GLY A 21 3.35 -3.66 9.15
CA GLY A 21 2.91 -4.84 9.91
C GLY A 21 1.39 -4.98 9.96
N ILE A 22 0.65 -3.86 10.05
CA ILE A 22 -0.82 -3.87 9.95
C ILE A 22 -1.30 -4.41 8.60
N VAL A 23 -0.58 -4.14 7.51
CA VAL A 23 -0.92 -4.71 6.18
C VAL A 23 -0.76 -6.21 6.21
N GLY A 24 0.38 -6.72 6.70
CA GLY A 24 0.62 -8.16 6.82
C GLY A 24 -0.44 -8.86 7.68
N LEU A 25 -0.84 -8.23 8.80
CA LEU A 25 -1.94 -8.73 9.64
C LEU A 25 -3.26 -8.74 8.87
N THR A 26 -3.58 -7.67 8.15
CA THR A 26 -4.82 -7.53 7.37
C THR A 26 -4.94 -8.62 6.32
N THR A 27 -3.88 -8.84 5.53
CA THR A 27 -3.88 -9.84 4.45
C THR A 27 -3.95 -11.27 4.98
N THR A 28 -3.29 -11.53 6.12
CA THR A 28 -3.29 -12.86 6.76
C THR A 28 -4.66 -13.19 7.33
N LEU A 29 -5.21 -12.29 8.17
CA LEU A 29 -6.52 -12.52 8.77
C LEU A 29 -7.62 -12.61 7.71
N ALA A 30 -7.52 -11.86 6.61
CA ALA A 30 -8.50 -11.95 5.52
C ALA A 30 -8.53 -13.35 4.87
N GLN A 31 -7.42 -14.08 4.89
CA GLN A 31 -7.33 -15.47 4.39
C GLN A 31 -7.73 -16.49 5.46
N GLU A 32 -7.42 -16.25 6.73
CA GLU A 32 -7.82 -17.11 7.86
C GLU A 32 -9.33 -17.06 8.11
N PHE A 33 -9.94 -15.88 7.88
CA PHE A 33 -11.37 -15.61 8.09
C PHE A 33 -12.07 -15.24 6.78
N PRO A 34 -12.11 -16.13 5.77
CA PRO A 34 -12.70 -15.81 4.48
C PRO A 34 -14.20 -15.55 4.62
N ALA A 35 -14.68 -14.50 3.94
CA ALA A 35 -16.06 -14.05 4.00
C ALA A 35 -17.12 -15.16 3.74
N PRO A 36 -16.94 -16.10 2.78
CA PRO A 36 -17.91 -17.18 2.57
C PRO A 36 -18.11 -18.12 3.76
N LYS A 37 -17.13 -18.20 4.68
CA LYS A 37 -17.18 -19.10 5.83
C LYS A 37 -17.56 -18.39 7.13
N TYR A 38 -17.02 -17.19 7.35
CA TYR A 38 -17.16 -16.48 8.62
C TYR A 38 -17.97 -15.19 8.53
N ASN A 39 -18.35 -14.75 7.32
CA ASN A 39 -18.96 -13.44 7.08
C ASN A 39 -18.15 -12.27 7.68
N VAL A 40 -16.82 -12.41 7.70
CA VAL A 40 -15.88 -11.39 8.17
C VAL A 40 -15.12 -10.82 6.98
N ARG A 41 -14.97 -9.49 6.93
CA ARG A 41 -14.16 -8.76 5.95
C ARG A 41 -13.13 -7.93 6.67
N ILE A 42 -11.89 -7.97 6.21
CA ILE A 42 -10.75 -7.36 6.90
C ILE A 42 -10.00 -6.51 5.90
N ASN A 43 -10.02 -5.19 6.10
CA ASN A 43 -9.35 -4.22 5.25
C ASN A 43 -8.60 -3.21 6.12
N ALA A 44 -7.55 -2.60 5.58
CA ALA A 44 -6.87 -1.50 6.25
C ALA A 44 -7.00 -0.20 5.45
N ILE A 45 -6.90 0.93 6.15
CA ILE A 45 -6.76 2.24 5.53
C ILE A 45 -5.36 2.80 5.74
N ALA A 46 -4.88 3.58 4.78
CA ALA A 46 -3.69 4.43 4.84
C ALA A 46 -4.14 5.89 4.70
N PRO A 47 -4.58 6.52 5.81
CA PRO A 47 -5.18 7.85 5.76
C PRO A 47 -4.13 8.95 5.69
N MET A 48 -4.50 10.08 5.09
CA MET A 48 -3.79 11.36 5.23
C MET A 48 -4.81 12.48 5.49
N ALA A 49 -4.65 13.12 6.64
CA ALA A 49 -5.48 14.22 7.11
C ALA A 49 -4.67 15.13 8.04
N LEU A 50 -5.06 16.40 8.13
CA LEU A 50 -4.56 17.35 9.12
C LEU A 50 -5.19 17.04 10.47
N THR A 51 -4.34 16.74 11.44
CA THR A 51 -4.66 16.36 12.82
C THR A 51 -3.54 16.85 13.72
N ARG A 52 -3.71 16.76 15.04
CA ARG A 52 -2.62 16.96 15.99
C ARG A 52 -1.35 16.15 15.70
N MET A 53 -1.49 14.98 15.07
CA MET A 53 -0.34 14.13 14.72
C MET A 53 0.41 14.63 13.48
N THR A 54 -0.21 15.48 12.68
CA THR A 54 0.27 15.87 11.34
C THR A 54 0.40 17.39 11.15
N GLU A 55 0.05 18.18 12.16
CA GLU A 55 0.08 19.65 12.12
C GLU A 55 1.50 20.23 12.12
N ASP A 56 2.46 19.54 12.74
CA ASP A 56 3.87 19.94 12.77
C ASP A 56 4.67 19.41 11.56
N LEU A 57 4.04 18.63 10.68
CA LEU A 57 4.71 18.12 9.49
C LEU A 57 4.92 19.26 8.48
N PRO A 58 6.05 19.28 7.73
CA PRO A 58 6.31 20.31 6.71
C PRO A 58 5.19 20.46 5.67
N ILE A 59 4.42 19.39 5.45
CA ILE A 59 3.30 19.35 4.51
C ILE A 59 1.96 19.83 5.09
N ALA A 60 1.89 20.22 6.37
CA ALA A 60 0.65 20.61 7.03
C ALA A 60 -0.11 21.72 6.28
N GLY A 61 0.62 22.68 5.71
CA GLY A 61 0.04 23.74 4.88
C GLY A 61 -0.72 23.24 3.64
N LEU A 62 -0.28 22.12 3.07
CA LEU A 62 -0.92 21.46 1.91
C LEU A 62 -2.15 20.64 2.33
N MET A 63 -2.23 20.25 3.61
CA MET A 63 -3.32 19.43 4.15
C MET A 63 -4.45 20.25 4.79
N LYS A 64 -4.43 21.59 4.72
CA LYS A 64 -5.42 22.46 5.40
C LYS A 64 -6.88 22.08 5.15
N ALA A 65 -7.22 21.64 3.94
CA ALA A 65 -8.57 21.21 3.60
C ALA A 65 -8.86 19.73 3.88
N MET A 66 -7.84 18.94 4.24
CA MET A 66 -7.91 17.49 4.39
C MET A 66 -8.19 17.12 5.84
N THR A 67 -9.43 17.28 6.27
CA THR A 67 -9.84 16.99 7.65
C THR A 67 -10.12 15.49 7.86
N PRO A 68 -10.14 14.99 9.11
CA PRO A 68 -10.55 13.61 9.41
C PRO A 68 -11.93 13.23 8.89
N ALA A 69 -12.83 14.21 8.72
CA ALA A 69 -14.16 14.00 8.15
C ALA A 69 -14.13 13.48 6.71
N HIS A 70 -13.03 13.66 5.98
CA HIS A 70 -12.83 13.08 4.65
C HIS A 70 -12.53 11.57 4.70
N ILE A 71 -12.08 11.05 5.84
CA ILE A 71 -11.71 9.65 6.01
C ILE A 71 -12.93 8.80 6.39
N SER A 72 -13.78 9.33 7.27
CA SER A 72 -14.89 8.60 7.87
C SER A 72 -15.84 7.94 6.85
N PRO A 73 -16.26 8.60 5.74
CA PRO A 73 -17.15 7.98 4.77
C PRO A 73 -16.57 6.72 4.13
N ALA A 74 -15.27 6.70 3.83
CA ALA A 74 -14.63 5.52 3.24
C ALA A 74 -14.59 4.34 4.23
N VAL A 75 -14.36 4.62 5.52
CA VAL A 75 -14.43 3.60 6.58
C VAL A 75 -15.84 3.04 6.72
N MET A 76 -16.85 3.93 6.78
CA MET A 76 -18.25 3.51 6.87
C MET A 76 -18.70 2.70 5.66
N TRP A 77 -18.28 3.10 4.46
CA TRP A 77 -18.54 2.35 3.24
C TRP A 77 -17.94 0.94 3.30
N LEU A 78 -16.67 0.79 3.73
CA LEU A 78 -16.04 -0.53 3.91
C LEU A 78 -16.79 -1.41 4.92
N CYS A 79 -17.46 -0.83 5.91
CA CYS A 79 -18.29 -1.55 6.87
C CYS A 79 -19.71 -1.87 6.37
N SER A 80 -20.13 -1.31 5.23
CA SER A 80 -21.48 -1.48 4.66
C SER A 80 -21.59 -2.73 3.77
N ASP A 81 -22.83 -3.11 3.46
CA ASP A 81 -23.15 -4.22 2.55
C ASP A 81 -22.70 -3.94 1.11
N SER A 82 -22.65 -2.67 0.70
CA SER A 82 -22.16 -2.28 -0.64
C SER A 82 -20.69 -2.60 -0.88
N ALA A 83 -19.93 -2.92 0.17
CA ALA A 83 -18.53 -3.34 0.09
C ALA A 83 -18.34 -4.86 0.27
N VAL A 84 -19.41 -5.66 0.21
CA VAL A 84 -19.31 -7.13 0.17
C VAL A 84 -18.45 -7.56 -1.02
N GLY A 85 -17.60 -8.56 -0.80
CA GLY A 85 -16.58 -9.00 -1.76
C GLY A 85 -15.23 -8.29 -1.61
N ILE A 86 -15.15 -7.20 -0.84
CA ILE A 86 -13.88 -6.49 -0.59
C ILE A 86 -13.28 -6.95 0.74
N THR A 87 -12.17 -7.69 0.69
CA THR A 87 -11.39 -8.13 1.86
C THR A 87 -9.91 -8.28 1.51
N GLY A 88 -9.04 -8.21 2.52
CA GLY A 88 -7.58 -8.29 2.39
C GLY A 88 -6.95 -7.09 1.68
N GLN A 89 -7.67 -5.97 1.57
CA GLN A 89 -7.23 -4.81 0.80
C GLN A 89 -6.74 -3.66 1.67
N VAL A 90 -5.98 -2.76 1.06
CA VAL A 90 -5.54 -1.50 1.69
C VAL A 90 -6.02 -0.31 0.86
N PHE A 91 -6.69 0.64 1.53
CA PHE A 91 -7.23 1.84 0.90
C PHE A 91 -6.47 3.09 1.33
N GLY A 92 -5.90 3.84 0.39
CA GLY A 92 -5.43 5.19 0.61
C GLY A 92 -6.63 6.14 0.61
N VAL A 93 -6.79 6.95 1.65
CA VAL A 93 -7.93 7.88 1.77
C VAL A 93 -7.43 9.23 2.23
N PHE A 94 -7.66 10.27 1.44
CA PHE A 94 -7.18 11.62 1.76
C PHE A 94 -7.89 12.67 0.92
N GLY A 95 -8.42 13.72 1.57
CA GLY A 95 -9.25 14.73 0.90
C GLY A 95 -10.39 14.08 0.10
N LYS A 96 -10.43 14.32 -1.22
CA LYS A 96 -11.47 13.80 -2.12
C LYS A 96 -11.08 12.47 -2.80
N ILE A 97 -9.97 11.86 -2.39
CA ILE A 97 -9.36 10.74 -3.10
C ILE A 97 -9.46 9.47 -2.26
N VAL A 98 -9.92 8.39 -2.91
CA VAL A 98 -9.91 7.01 -2.40
C VAL A 98 -9.18 6.14 -3.41
N GLN A 99 -8.21 5.36 -2.98
CA GLN A 99 -7.39 4.52 -3.84
C GLN A 99 -7.21 3.13 -3.25
N LEU A 100 -7.27 2.11 -4.10
CA LEU A 100 -6.94 0.75 -3.74
C LEU A 100 -5.45 0.49 -3.99
N TRP A 101 -4.72 0.04 -2.97
CA TRP A 101 -3.31 -0.30 -3.07
C TRP A 101 -3.13 -1.76 -3.45
N ARG A 102 -2.24 -2.02 -4.41
CA ARG A 102 -1.80 -3.38 -4.78
C ARG A 102 -0.55 -3.74 -3.96
N LEU A 103 -0.67 -4.65 -3.00
CA LEU A 103 0.39 -4.93 -2.00
C LEU A 103 0.80 -6.40 -1.89
N PRO A 104 2.08 -6.62 -1.59
CA PRO A 104 3.10 -6.64 -2.61
C PRO A 104 2.81 -7.76 -3.63
N ARG A 105 3.03 -7.46 -4.92
CA ARG A 105 2.98 -8.45 -6.00
C ARG A 105 4.31 -8.40 -6.75
N PRO A 106 4.84 -9.53 -7.26
CA PRO A 106 6.02 -9.52 -8.11
C PRO A 106 5.82 -8.54 -9.27
N ALA A 107 6.81 -7.65 -9.48
CA ALA A 107 6.80 -6.68 -10.57
C ALA A 107 7.52 -7.20 -11.81
N HIS A 108 8.42 -8.18 -11.63
CA HIS A 108 9.24 -8.76 -12.68
C HIS A 108 9.77 -10.12 -12.20
N TYR A 109 10.04 -11.03 -13.13
CA TYR A 109 10.60 -12.35 -12.86
C TYR A 109 11.55 -12.76 -14.00
N ILE A 110 12.51 -13.60 -13.66
CA ILE A 110 13.40 -14.30 -14.59
C ILE A 110 13.51 -15.77 -14.16
N GLU A 111 13.83 -16.65 -15.09
CA GLU A 111 14.03 -18.08 -14.83
C GLU A 111 15.45 -18.49 -15.20
N ALA A 112 16.02 -19.39 -14.40
CA ALA A 112 17.37 -19.88 -14.65
C ALA A 112 17.36 -20.77 -15.90
N GLU A 113 18.39 -20.68 -16.72
CA GLU A 113 18.56 -21.57 -17.88
C GLU A 113 18.85 -23.03 -17.45
N GLY A 114 19.34 -23.24 -16.22
CA GLY A 114 19.57 -24.56 -15.62
C GLY A 114 18.94 -24.69 -14.23
N ASP A 115 19.31 -25.73 -13.48
CA ASP A 115 18.66 -26.08 -12.20
C ASP A 115 18.75 -25.01 -11.11
N LYS A 116 19.75 -24.12 -11.18
CA LYS A 116 19.97 -23.04 -10.19
C LYS A 116 20.68 -21.85 -10.79
N TRP A 117 20.48 -20.69 -10.18
CA TRP A 117 21.22 -19.47 -10.48
C TRP A 117 22.66 -19.54 -9.96
N SER A 118 23.62 -19.04 -10.75
CA SER A 118 24.90 -18.55 -10.23
C SER A 118 24.89 -17.03 -10.07
N ILE A 119 25.84 -16.48 -9.30
CA ILE A 119 26.01 -15.02 -9.19
C ILE A 119 26.30 -14.41 -10.58
N ALA A 120 27.09 -15.12 -11.40
CA ALA A 120 27.41 -14.66 -12.75
C ALA A 120 26.17 -14.61 -13.65
N ASP A 121 25.22 -15.54 -13.49
CA ASP A 121 23.98 -15.53 -14.26
C ASP A 121 23.08 -14.36 -13.85
N LEU A 122 22.88 -14.13 -12.55
CA LEU A 122 22.10 -13.00 -12.05
C LEU A 122 22.72 -11.64 -12.46
N ALA A 123 24.05 -11.56 -12.50
CA ALA A 123 24.75 -10.34 -12.92
C ALA A 123 24.43 -9.95 -14.38
N LYS A 124 24.13 -10.93 -15.26
CA LYS A 124 23.70 -10.66 -16.64
C LYS A 124 22.36 -9.92 -16.71
N HIS A 125 21.50 -10.10 -15.71
CA HIS A 125 20.18 -9.45 -15.61
C HIS A 125 20.18 -8.19 -14.75
N ALA A 126 21.34 -7.73 -14.25
CA ALA A 126 21.40 -6.62 -13.31
C ALA A 126 20.78 -5.33 -13.87
N ASP A 127 20.99 -5.02 -15.15
CA ASP A 127 20.47 -3.80 -15.76
C ASP A 127 18.96 -3.86 -16.01
N GLU A 128 18.43 -5.05 -16.30
CA GLU A 128 16.98 -5.29 -16.36
C GLU A 128 16.34 -5.03 -14.99
N PHE A 129 16.87 -5.62 -13.91
CA PHE A 129 16.38 -5.37 -12.56
C PHE A 129 16.52 -3.91 -12.12
N LYS A 130 17.63 -3.23 -12.43
CA LYS A 130 17.80 -1.80 -12.13
C LYS A 130 16.72 -0.97 -12.82
N LYS A 131 16.40 -1.27 -14.09
CA LYS A 131 15.36 -0.57 -14.84
C LYS A 131 13.98 -0.77 -14.21
N VAL A 132 13.61 -2.00 -13.86
CA VAL A 132 12.34 -2.27 -13.18
C VAL A 132 12.31 -1.63 -11.80
N ALA A 133 13.39 -1.75 -11.01
CA ALA A 133 13.49 -1.17 -9.68
C ALA A 133 13.33 0.35 -9.72
N ALA A 134 13.93 1.04 -10.70
CA ALA A 134 13.74 2.47 -10.90
C ALA A 134 12.28 2.83 -11.19
N ALA A 135 11.56 2.02 -11.99
CA ALA A 135 10.15 2.25 -12.28
C ALA A 135 9.23 2.00 -11.07
N VAL A 136 9.51 0.95 -10.29
CA VAL A 136 8.75 0.60 -9.07
C VAL A 136 8.99 1.61 -7.94
N ASN A 137 10.22 2.11 -7.81
CA ASN A 137 10.62 3.08 -6.78
C ASN A 137 10.34 4.53 -7.19
N ALA A 138 9.72 4.76 -8.35
CA ALA A 138 9.38 6.10 -8.80
C ALA A 138 8.53 6.81 -7.73
N PRO A 139 8.79 8.11 -7.45
CA PRO A 139 8.07 8.84 -6.44
C PRO A 139 6.56 8.76 -6.62
N TYR A 140 5.86 8.39 -5.55
CA TYR A 140 4.42 8.37 -5.53
C TYR A 140 3.88 9.72 -5.02
N MET A 141 2.96 10.32 -5.78
CA MET A 141 2.15 11.45 -5.32
C MET A 141 0.73 10.98 -4.99
N PRO A 142 0.16 11.39 -3.84
CA PRO A 142 -1.24 11.13 -3.52
C PRO A 142 -2.17 11.56 -4.67
N GLY A 143 -2.93 10.61 -5.22
CA GLY A 143 -3.89 10.85 -6.30
C GLY A 143 -3.44 10.34 -7.66
N MET A 144 -2.15 10.00 -7.83
CA MET A 144 -1.69 9.36 -9.05
C MET A 144 -2.04 7.86 -9.06
N PRO A 145 -2.43 7.29 -10.21
CA PRO A 145 -2.49 5.84 -10.34
C PRO A 145 -1.08 5.25 -10.15
N GLY A 146 -1.00 4.07 -9.53
CA GLY A 146 0.26 3.34 -9.46
C GLY A 146 0.78 2.98 -10.87
N PRO A 147 2.05 2.56 -10.99
CA PRO A 147 2.62 2.15 -12.27
C PRO A 147 1.73 1.08 -12.93
N LYS A 148 1.43 1.24 -14.22
CA LYS A 148 0.78 0.19 -15.01
C LYS A 148 1.80 -0.91 -15.27
N PHE A 149 1.69 -2.03 -14.58
CA PHE A 149 2.43 -3.23 -14.93
C PHE A 149 1.66 -3.94 -16.05
N GLN A 150 2.25 -4.06 -17.23
CA GLN A 150 1.74 -4.97 -18.26
C GLN A 150 1.83 -6.38 -17.71
N GLY A 151 0.69 -7.07 -17.67
CA GLY A 151 0.61 -8.48 -17.29
C GLY A 151 1.01 -9.39 -18.43
#